data_AF-A0A3A6NIA7-F1
#
_entry.id   AF-A0A3A6NIA7-F1
#
_cell.length_a   1.000
_cell.length_b   1.000
_cell.length_c   1.000
_cell.angle_alpha   90.00
_cell.angle_beta   90.00
_cell.angle_gamma   90.00
#
_symmetry.space_group_name_H-M   'P 1'
#
loop_
_entity.id
_entity.type
_entity.pdbx_description
1 polymer ?
#
loop_
_entity_poly.entity_id
_entity_poly.type
_entity_poly.pdbx_seq_one_letter_code
_entity_poly.pdbx_strand_id
1 'polypeptide(L)'
;MKKKQLSIFVMGVFLLIGASTASASLLVNGDFDMRADITGTRRHLNLATMSSGQWDIFAAIPGWTAGAGKAGIEIQYDSFIDSHSSDFYVELDTKGPDFLSSMYQTIHLTAGNYSISWMYHARTNGADGNGIQGFINRSGTSELVVDLGSVSKKRSEMSALWEEVVWDFSLADEGDYDLWFEAFGIENTLGGYIDSVKLEAAPVPLPSTLLLFGTGMVGIICSRLRKRDL
;
A
#
# COMPACT_ATOMS: atom_id res chain seq x y z
N MET A 1 1.82 46.21 -55.08
CA MET A 1 1.27 44.83 -55.05
C MET A 1 2.22 43.89 -54.31
N LYS A 2 1.96 43.60 -53.03
CA LYS A 2 2.45 42.39 -52.34
C LYS A 2 1.41 42.03 -51.27
N LYS A 3 0.61 40.99 -51.52
CA LYS A 3 -0.31 40.40 -50.55
C LYS A 3 0.53 39.60 -49.55
N LYS A 4 0.57 40.01 -48.28
CA LYS A 4 1.08 39.16 -47.20
C LYS A 4 -0.04 38.20 -46.81
N GLN A 5 0.12 36.93 -47.16
CA GLN A 5 -0.72 35.85 -46.65
C GLN A 5 -0.28 35.54 -45.22
N LEU A 6 -1.17 35.74 -44.26
CA LEU A 6 -1.00 35.34 -42.87
C LEU A 6 -1.54 33.92 -42.74
N SER A 7 -0.67 32.92 -42.93
CA SER A 7 -1.01 31.53 -42.61
C SER A 7 -0.95 31.34 -41.10
N ILE A 8 -2.10 31.33 -40.44
CA ILE A 8 -2.23 30.95 -39.03
C ILE A 8 -2.28 29.42 -38.99
N PHE A 9 -1.18 28.79 -38.60
CA PHE A 9 -1.12 27.37 -38.31
C PHE A 9 -1.50 27.18 -36.84
N VAL A 10 -2.78 26.87 -36.55
CA VAL A 10 -3.20 26.45 -35.20
C VAL A 10 -2.89 24.97 -35.06
N MET A 11 -1.68 24.64 -34.61
CA MET A 11 -1.35 23.29 -34.16
C MET A 11 -1.82 23.15 -32.71
N GLY A 12 -3.07 22.70 -32.52
CA GLY A 12 -3.61 22.37 -31.21
C GLY A 12 -3.04 21.04 -30.72
N VAL A 13 -1.96 21.09 -29.92
CA VAL A 13 -1.49 19.93 -29.17
C VAL A 13 -2.42 19.76 -27.96
N PHE A 14 -3.32 18.78 -28.02
CA PHE A 14 -4.04 18.32 -26.83
C PHE A 14 -3.10 17.43 -26.00
N LEU A 15 -2.40 18.04 -25.04
CA LEU A 15 -1.77 17.30 -23.95
C LEU A 15 -2.87 16.78 -23.02
N LEU A 16 -3.25 15.51 -23.20
CA LEU A 16 -3.98 14.73 -22.20
C LEU A 16 -3.01 14.40 -21.06
N ILE A 17 -2.88 15.33 -20.11
CA ILE A 17 -2.25 15.02 -18.83
C ILE A 17 -3.32 14.27 -18.03
N GLY A 18 -3.21 12.94 -17.97
CA GLY A 18 -3.92 12.16 -16.97
C GLY A 18 -3.42 12.59 -15.60
N ALA A 19 -4.24 13.34 -14.86
CA ALA A 19 -3.92 13.68 -13.49
C ALA A 19 -4.09 12.41 -12.63
N SER A 20 -2.99 11.83 -12.17
CA SER A 20 -3.01 10.93 -11.03
C SER A 20 -3.32 11.76 -9.79
N THR A 21 -4.54 11.66 -9.29
CA THR A 21 -4.84 12.15 -7.93
C THR A 21 -4.21 11.14 -6.98
N ALA A 22 -3.10 11.50 -6.32
CA ALA A 22 -2.63 10.75 -5.17
C ALA A 22 -3.74 10.80 -4.10
N SER A 23 -4.32 9.66 -3.75
CA SER A 23 -5.23 9.56 -2.61
C SER A 23 -4.40 9.40 -1.35
N ALA A 24 -4.90 9.87 -0.20
CA ALA A 24 -4.34 9.43 1.06
C ALA A 24 -4.62 7.94 1.24
N SER A 25 -3.70 7.21 1.88
CA SER A 25 -3.93 5.82 2.29
C SER A 25 -5.14 5.77 3.22
N LEU A 26 -5.98 4.76 3.04
CA LEU A 26 -7.12 4.43 3.88
C LEU A 26 -6.69 3.71 5.17
N LEU A 27 -5.41 3.35 5.29
CA LEU A 27 -4.86 2.67 6.46
C LEU A 27 -4.38 3.65 7.51
N VAL A 28 -4.59 3.27 8.76
CA VAL A 28 -3.91 3.85 9.92
C VAL A 28 -2.58 3.13 10.10
N ASN A 29 -1.49 3.89 10.28
CA ASN A 29 -0.15 3.35 10.56
C ASN A 29 0.39 2.38 9.50
N GLY A 30 0.20 2.70 8.21
CA GLY A 30 0.71 1.85 7.13
C GLY A 30 2.25 1.79 7.08
N ASP A 31 2.91 2.85 7.55
CA ASP A 31 4.36 2.99 7.69
C ASP A 31 4.91 2.52 9.04
N PHE A 32 4.04 2.09 9.97
CA PHE A 32 4.39 1.60 11.30
C PHE A 32 5.11 2.60 12.22
N ASP A 33 5.16 3.88 11.85
CA ASP A 33 5.91 4.90 12.58
C ASP A 33 5.13 5.57 13.73
N MET A 34 3.85 5.21 13.92
CA MET A 34 3.10 5.68 15.08
C MET A 34 3.55 5.02 16.38
N ARG A 35 4.15 5.87 17.21
CA ARG A 35 4.56 5.57 18.57
C ARG A 35 3.36 5.55 19.52
N ALA A 36 3.40 4.65 20.50
CA ALA A 36 2.40 4.55 21.56
C ALA A 36 3.03 4.07 22.87
N ASP A 37 2.44 4.48 24.01
CA ASP A 37 2.85 4.04 25.35
C ASP A 37 2.37 2.60 25.61
N ILE A 38 2.94 1.67 24.85
CA ILE A 38 2.68 0.23 24.93
C ILE A 38 4.00 -0.51 25.10
N THR A 39 3.98 -1.52 25.95
CA THR A 39 5.19 -2.32 26.25
C THR A 39 5.11 -3.66 25.55
N GLY A 40 6.19 -4.01 24.84
CA GLY A 40 6.34 -5.28 24.18
C GLY A 40 6.47 -6.44 25.17
N THR A 41 6.18 -7.63 24.68
CA THR A 41 6.05 -8.84 25.50
C THR A 41 7.35 -9.60 25.63
N ARG A 42 8.31 -9.39 24.71
CA ARG A 42 9.54 -10.19 24.63
C ARG A 42 10.73 -9.53 25.29
N ARG A 43 10.95 -8.25 25.03
CA ARG A 43 12.08 -7.47 25.54
C ARG A 43 11.67 -6.38 26.52
N HIS A 44 10.36 -6.22 26.73
CA HIS A 44 9.76 -5.22 27.62
C HIS A 44 10.19 -3.79 27.26
N LEU A 45 10.37 -3.53 25.97
CA LEU A 45 10.61 -2.21 25.43
C LEU A 45 9.28 -1.48 25.23
N ASN A 46 9.27 -0.18 25.47
CA ASN A 46 8.12 0.67 25.21
C ASN A 46 8.21 1.25 23.80
N LEU A 47 7.18 1.05 22.97
CA LEU A 47 7.17 1.49 21.57
C LEU A 47 7.41 3.02 21.45
N ALA A 48 6.92 3.82 22.41
CA ALA A 48 7.12 5.26 22.40
C ALA A 48 8.59 5.67 22.51
N THR A 49 9.41 4.87 23.19
CA THR A 49 10.80 5.20 23.51
C THR A 49 11.81 4.26 22.87
N MET A 50 11.37 3.36 21.98
CA MET A 50 12.30 2.53 21.21
C MET A 50 13.23 3.41 20.38
N SER A 51 14.45 2.92 20.17
CA SER A 51 15.51 3.56 19.39
C SER A 51 16.12 2.58 18.38
N SER A 52 16.80 3.10 17.35
CA SER A 52 17.50 2.30 16.34
C SER A 52 18.34 1.15 16.94
N GLY A 53 18.29 -0.01 16.29
CA GLY A 53 18.88 -1.26 16.74
C GLY A 53 18.00 -2.10 17.68
N GLN A 54 16.83 -1.59 18.07
CA GLN A 54 15.91 -2.26 18.98
C GLN A 54 14.77 -2.97 18.25
N TRP A 55 14.20 -3.96 18.92
CA TRP A 55 13.00 -4.65 18.47
C TRP A 55 12.24 -5.22 19.66
N ASP A 56 10.93 -5.41 19.50
CA ASP A 56 10.09 -6.14 20.47
C ASP A 56 8.81 -6.65 19.79
N ILE A 57 8.07 -7.51 20.49
CA ILE A 57 6.85 -8.15 20.01
C ILE A 57 5.63 -7.57 20.72
N PHE A 58 4.66 -7.10 19.95
CA PHE A 58 3.45 -6.44 20.45
C PHE A 58 2.19 -7.23 20.07
N ALA A 59 1.23 -7.31 20.99
CA ALA A 59 -0.09 -7.88 20.67
C ALA A 59 -0.91 -6.97 19.75
N ALA A 60 -0.67 -5.66 19.82
CA ALA A 60 -1.23 -4.66 18.94
C ALA A 60 -0.29 -3.44 18.92
N ILE A 61 -0.30 -2.72 17.82
CA ILE A 61 0.29 -1.38 17.64
C ILE A 61 -0.81 -0.44 17.15
N PRO A 62 -0.61 0.89 17.07
CA PRO A 62 -1.62 1.75 16.47
C PRO A 62 -2.05 1.25 15.10
N GLY A 63 -3.35 1.07 14.89
CA GLY A 63 -3.95 0.59 13.63
C GLY A 63 -3.90 -0.92 13.39
N TRP A 64 -3.06 -1.70 14.09
CA TRP A 64 -2.87 -3.12 13.78
C TRP A 64 -2.94 -4.02 15.00
N THR A 65 -3.59 -5.17 14.84
CA THR A 65 -3.77 -6.18 15.89
C THR A 65 -3.18 -7.51 15.43
N ALA A 66 -2.50 -8.23 16.32
CA ALA A 66 -2.01 -9.57 16.03
C ALA A 66 -3.18 -10.57 15.88
N GLY A 67 -2.99 -11.59 15.05
CA GLY A 67 -3.91 -12.71 14.95
C GLY A 67 -4.09 -13.43 16.30
N ALA A 68 -5.31 -13.89 16.58
CA ALA A 68 -5.58 -14.60 17.82
C ALA A 68 -4.75 -15.89 17.92
N GLY A 69 -4.08 -16.08 19.06
CA GLY A 69 -3.22 -17.25 19.31
C GLY A 69 -1.83 -17.18 18.68
N LYS A 70 -1.51 -16.14 17.90
CA LYS A 70 -0.21 -15.95 17.25
C LYS A 70 0.83 -15.33 18.19
N ALA A 71 2.09 -15.39 17.79
CA ALA A 71 3.22 -14.87 18.55
C ALA A 71 3.17 -13.33 18.76
N GLY A 72 2.56 -12.58 17.84
CA GLY A 72 2.43 -11.11 17.90
C GLY A 72 3.05 -10.40 16.69
N ILE A 73 3.15 -9.08 16.77
CA ILE A 73 3.76 -8.22 15.73
C ILE A 73 5.17 -7.86 16.21
N GLU A 74 6.21 -8.38 15.55
CA GLU A 74 7.59 -7.95 15.85
C GLU A 74 7.86 -6.63 15.14
N ILE A 75 8.11 -5.58 15.93
CA ILE A 75 8.49 -4.26 15.44
C ILE A 75 10.00 -4.14 15.54
N GLN A 76 10.62 -3.83 14.41
CA GLN A 76 12.05 -3.59 14.26
C GLN A 76 12.25 -2.09 14.07
N TYR A 77 13.11 -1.46 14.87
CA TYR A 77 13.55 -0.07 14.66
C TYR A 77 14.93 -0.10 14.01
N ASP A 78 15.02 0.15 12.70
CA ASP A 78 16.26 0.20 11.91
C ASP A 78 17.32 -0.81 12.40
N SER A 79 16.89 -2.06 12.63
CA SER A 79 17.65 -2.98 13.46
C SER A 79 18.61 -3.84 12.64
N PHE A 80 18.10 -4.42 11.55
CA PHE A 80 18.84 -5.30 10.65
C PHE A 80 19.16 -4.60 9.33
N ILE A 81 18.20 -3.85 8.83
CA ILE A 81 18.27 -2.95 7.68
C ILE A 81 17.66 -1.61 8.08
N ASP A 82 17.96 -0.58 7.29
CA ASP A 82 17.25 0.70 7.37
C ASP A 82 15.78 0.49 6.91
N SER A 83 14.85 1.07 7.65
CA SER A 83 13.44 1.14 7.29
C SER A 83 13.23 1.83 5.93
N HIS A 84 12.11 1.54 5.29
CA HIS A 84 11.76 2.16 4.02
C HIS A 84 11.18 3.57 4.22
N SER A 85 10.34 3.78 5.23
CA SER A 85 9.71 5.08 5.52
C SER A 85 10.55 5.95 6.44
N SER A 86 10.64 5.60 7.73
CA SER A 86 11.25 6.43 8.77
C SER A 86 12.04 5.62 9.79
N ASP A 87 11.38 4.96 10.76
CA ASP A 87 12.07 4.31 11.88
C ASP A 87 11.76 2.81 11.95
N PHE A 88 10.51 2.42 11.70
CA PHE A 88 10.01 1.09 12.03
C PHE A 88 9.59 0.26 10.81
N TYR A 89 9.75 -1.06 10.94
CA TYR A 89 9.15 -2.05 10.04
C TYR A 89 8.72 -3.30 10.81
N VAL A 90 7.92 -4.13 10.18
CA VAL A 90 7.32 -5.33 10.79
C VAL A 90 8.02 -6.61 10.33
N GLU A 91 8.14 -7.56 11.24
CA GLU A 91 8.43 -8.98 10.97
C GLU A 91 7.33 -9.88 11.57
N LEU A 92 6.92 -10.91 10.83
CA LEU A 92 5.84 -11.82 11.26
C LEU A 92 6.29 -13.29 11.44
N ASP A 93 7.51 -13.68 11.05
CA ASP A 93 8.12 -14.94 11.56
C ASP A 93 8.95 -14.59 12.81
N THR A 94 8.29 -14.60 13.97
CA THR A 94 8.82 -14.05 15.23
C THR A 94 8.85 -15.09 16.35
N LYS A 95 9.49 -14.80 17.48
CA LYS A 95 9.67 -15.72 18.60
C LYS A 95 8.41 -15.84 19.47
N GLY A 96 7.72 -16.99 19.44
CA GLY A 96 6.57 -17.24 20.31
C GLY A 96 5.85 -18.56 20.00
N PRO A 97 4.66 -18.81 20.58
CA PRO A 97 3.75 -19.84 20.07
C PRO A 97 3.31 -19.45 18.65
N ASP A 98 3.31 -20.40 17.71
CA ASP A 98 3.04 -20.19 16.28
C ASP A 98 3.86 -19.02 15.72
N PHE A 99 5.17 -19.25 15.54
CA PHE A 99 6.15 -18.21 15.19
C PHE A 99 5.79 -17.54 13.85
N LEU A 100 5.12 -18.27 12.95
CA LEU A 100 4.42 -17.73 11.78
C LEU A 100 3.17 -16.96 12.19
N SER A 101 3.40 -15.72 12.60
CA SER A 101 2.41 -14.80 13.10
C SER A 101 1.61 -14.14 11.98
N SER A 102 0.58 -13.39 12.38
CA SER A 102 -0.22 -12.57 11.49
C SER A 102 -0.66 -11.29 12.19
N MET A 103 -1.04 -10.31 11.38
CA MET A 103 -1.60 -9.04 11.84
C MET A 103 -2.72 -8.60 10.91
N TYR A 104 -3.63 -7.79 11.45
CA TYR A 104 -4.71 -7.21 10.66
C TYR A 104 -5.11 -5.82 11.11
N GLN A 105 -5.77 -5.12 10.19
CA GLN A 105 -6.50 -3.89 10.44
C GLN A 105 -7.91 -4.02 9.87
N THR A 106 -8.91 -3.71 10.69
CA THR A 106 -10.30 -3.61 10.24
C THR A 106 -10.53 -2.24 9.60
N ILE A 107 -11.03 -2.24 8.37
CA ILE A 107 -11.21 -1.05 7.55
C ILE A 107 -12.62 -1.08 6.97
N HIS A 108 -13.30 0.06 7.00
CA HIS A 108 -14.58 0.23 6.34
C HIS A 108 -14.36 0.65 4.88
N LEU A 109 -14.85 -0.15 3.93
CA LEU A 109 -14.71 0.09 2.49
C LEU A 109 -16.07 0.06 1.80
N THR A 110 -16.27 0.96 0.84
CA THR A 110 -17.43 0.93 -0.06
C THR A 110 -17.18 -0.01 -1.24
N ALA A 111 -18.23 -0.40 -1.95
CA ALA A 111 -18.06 -1.05 -3.26
C ALA A 111 -17.22 -0.16 -4.19
N GLY A 112 -16.26 -0.74 -4.91
CA GLY A 112 -15.31 0.03 -5.72
C GLY A 112 -14.04 -0.72 -6.06
N ASN A 113 -13.13 -0.03 -6.74
CA ASN A 113 -11.80 -0.55 -7.08
C ASN A 113 -10.77 0.05 -6.13
N TYR A 114 -9.80 -0.77 -5.74
CA TYR A 114 -8.76 -0.41 -4.80
C TYR A 114 -7.41 -0.93 -5.30
N SER A 115 -6.36 -0.25 -4.87
CA SER A 115 -4.98 -0.70 -5.02
C SER A 115 -4.36 -0.78 -3.63
N ILE A 116 -3.72 -1.90 -3.33
CA ILE A 116 -2.89 -2.06 -2.15
C ILE A 116 -1.45 -2.25 -2.57
N SER A 117 -0.53 -1.55 -1.90
CA SER A 117 0.88 -1.83 -2.00
C SER A 117 1.56 -1.92 -0.64
N TRP A 118 2.69 -2.60 -0.59
CA TRP A 118 3.58 -2.61 0.56
C TRP A 118 5.01 -2.85 0.11
N MET A 119 5.96 -2.42 0.92
CA MET A 119 7.37 -2.69 0.74
C MET A 119 7.75 -3.99 1.43
N TYR A 120 8.48 -4.83 0.71
CA TYR A 120 8.92 -6.13 1.17
C TYR A 120 10.45 -6.22 1.15
N HIS A 121 11.02 -6.82 2.19
CA HIS A 121 12.42 -7.21 2.22
C HIS A 121 12.60 -8.64 2.75
N ALA A 122 13.27 -9.50 1.98
CA ALA A 122 13.66 -10.83 2.41
C ALA A 122 14.83 -10.79 3.41
N ARG A 123 14.64 -11.24 4.65
CA ARG A 123 15.70 -11.19 5.68
C ARG A 123 16.85 -12.15 5.38
N THR A 124 16.56 -13.36 4.91
CA THR A 124 17.54 -14.45 4.79
C THR A 124 17.73 -14.97 3.37
N ASN A 125 18.80 -15.73 3.16
CA ASN A 125 19.01 -16.55 1.95
C ASN A 125 18.51 -17.99 2.12
N GLY A 126 17.85 -18.30 3.23
CA GLY A 126 17.22 -19.60 3.45
C GLY A 126 16.09 -19.82 2.45
N ALA A 127 15.87 -21.06 2.04
CA ALA A 127 14.70 -21.40 1.25
C ALA A 127 13.45 -21.15 2.11
N ASP A 128 12.44 -20.49 1.53
CA ASP A 128 11.08 -20.37 2.06
C ASP A 128 10.93 -19.83 3.48
N GLY A 129 11.93 -19.13 4.02
CA GLY A 129 11.86 -18.53 5.37
C GLY A 129 11.28 -17.12 5.39
N ASN A 130 11.11 -16.47 4.23
CA ASN A 130 10.77 -15.05 4.16
C ASN A 130 9.33 -14.80 3.67
N GLY A 131 8.45 -15.81 3.72
CA GLY A 131 7.14 -15.74 3.10
C GLY A 131 6.20 -14.76 3.81
N ILE A 132 5.59 -13.85 3.05
CA ILE A 132 4.49 -12.98 3.48
C ILE A 132 3.33 -13.11 2.50
N GLN A 133 2.13 -13.41 3.03
CA GLN A 133 0.88 -13.40 2.27
C GLN A 133 -0.03 -12.27 2.74
N GLY A 134 -0.76 -11.68 1.80
CA GLY A 134 -1.78 -10.66 2.08
C GLY A 134 -3.16 -11.16 1.67
N PHE A 135 -4.19 -10.85 2.44
CA PHE A 135 -5.57 -11.19 2.07
C PHE A 135 -6.59 -10.30 2.79
N ILE A 136 -7.82 -10.28 2.29
CA ILE A 136 -8.92 -9.52 2.88
C ILE A 136 -10.06 -10.47 3.19
N ASN A 137 -10.51 -10.45 4.45
CA ASN A 137 -11.70 -11.18 4.88
C ASN A 137 -12.85 -10.22 5.19
N ARG A 138 -14.08 -10.74 5.17
CA ARG A 138 -15.21 -10.02 5.76
C ARG A 138 -15.03 -9.98 7.27
N SER A 139 -15.05 -8.78 7.86
CA SER A 139 -14.69 -8.61 9.27
C SER A 139 -15.59 -9.42 10.20
N GLY A 140 -14.97 -10.07 11.20
CA GLY A 140 -15.66 -10.95 12.14
C GLY A 140 -16.06 -12.31 11.57
N THR A 141 -15.58 -12.67 10.37
CA THR A 141 -15.84 -13.96 9.73
C THR A 141 -14.55 -14.59 9.18
N SER A 142 -14.64 -15.82 8.68
CA SER A 142 -13.55 -16.49 7.95
C SER A 142 -13.73 -16.45 6.43
N GLU A 143 -14.66 -15.62 5.94
CA GLU A 143 -14.94 -15.49 4.50
C GLU A 143 -13.82 -14.70 3.83
N LEU A 144 -13.04 -15.37 2.99
CA LEU A 144 -12.07 -14.75 2.10
C LEU A 144 -12.78 -13.98 0.99
N VAL A 145 -12.50 -12.68 0.92
CA VAL A 145 -13.07 -11.78 -0.08
C VAL A 145 -12.06 -11.52 -1.20
N VAL A 146 -10.79 -11.29 -0.84
CA VAL A 146 -9.71 -11.04 -1.79
C VAL A 146 -8.43 -11.76 -1.36
N ASP A 147 -7.85 -12.51 -2.28
CA ASP A 147 -6.48 -13.02 -2.16
C ASP A 147 -5.51 -11.99 -2.79
N LEU A 148 -4.65 -11.40 -1.97
CA LEU A 148 -3.63 -10.43 -2.42
C LEU A 148 -2.30 -11.14 -2.69
N GLY A 149 -2.31 -12.45 -2.86
CA GLY A 149 -1.16 -13.26 -3.18
C GLY A 149 -0.11 -13.31 -2.07
N SER A 150 1.07 -13.79 -2.48
CA SER A 150 2.18 -14.08 -1.56
C SER A 150 3.52 -13.72 -2.20
N VAL A 151 4.46 -13.26 -1.39
CA VAL A 151 5.87 -13.07 -1.76
C VAL A 151 6.77 -13.89 -0.85
N SER A 152 7.71 -14.61 -1.44
CA SER A 152 8.77 -15.32 -0.71
C SER A 152 10.01 -15.38 -1.59
N LYS A 153 10.94 -14.46 -1.35
CA LYS A 153 12.23 -14.39 -2.06
C LYS A 153 13.36 -14.71 -1.10
N LYS A 154 14.49 -15.17 -1.62
CA LYS A 154 15.77 -15.07 -0.89
C LYS A 154 16.27 -13.63 -0.97
N ARG A 155 17.01 -13.19 0.04
CA ARG A 155 17.67 -11.88 0.01
C ARG A 155 18.56 -11.69 -1.21
N SER A 156 19.26 -12.73 -1.66
CA SER A 156 20.10 -12.71 -2.86
C SER A 156 19.33 -12.57 -4.18
N GLU A 157 18.01 -12.76 -4.16
CA GLU A 157 17.12 -12.62 -5.33
C GLU A 157 16.47 -11.24 -5.39
N MET A 158 16.69 -10.39 -4.37
CA MET A 158 16.19 -9.02 -4.36
C MET A 158 17.01 -8.12 -5.29
N SER A 159 16.31 -7.25 -6.00
CA SER A 159 16.87 -6.26 -6.93
C SER A 159 17.13 -4.90 -6.29
N ALA A 160 16.54 -4.65 -5.13
CA ALA A 160 16.71 -3.45 -4.31
C ALA A 160 16.70 -3.83 -2.82
N LEU A 161 16.99 -2.87 -1.93
CA LEU A 161 16.82 -3.08 -0.49
C LEU A 161 15.36 -3.39 -0.19
N TRP A 162 14.45 -2.53 -0.60
CA TRP A 162 13.01 -2.76 -0.50
C TRP A 162 12.42 -2.95 -1.90
N GLU A 163 11.53 -3.93 -2.04
CA GLU A 163 10.78 -4.13 -3.28
C GLU A 163 9.28 -3.93 -3.03
N GLU A 164 8.64 -3.16 -3.90
CA GLU A 164 7.22 -2.92 -3.81
C GLU A 164 6.42 -4.13 -4.33
N VAL A 165 5.42 -4.54 -3.57
CA VAL A 165 4.40 -5.50 -3.97
C VAL A 165 3.10 -4.72 -4.14
N VAL A 166 2.39 -4.92 -5.26
CA VAL A 166 1.19 -4.16 -5.63
C VAL A 166 0.10 -5.12 -6.09
N TRP A 167 -1.13 -4.90 -5.63
CA TRP A 167 -2.32 -5.64 -6.03
C TRP A 167 -3.50 -4.71 -6.22
N ASP A 168 -4.18 -4.85 -7.36
CA ASP A 168 -5.44 -4.19 -7.64
C ASP A 168 -6.60 -5.17 -7.44
N PHE A 169 -7.68 -4.71 -6.81
CA PHE A 169 -8.86 -5.54 -6.57
C PHE A 169 -10.15 -4.70 -6.59
N SER A 170 -11.29 -5.40 -6.65
CA SER A 170 -12.61 -4.79 -6.62
C SER A 170 -13.46 -5.40 -5.50
N LEU A 171 -14.24 -4.56 -4.83
CA LEU A 171 -15.25 -4.96 -3.86
C LEU A 171 -16.64 -4.75 -4.45
N ALA A 172 -17.47 -5.79 -4.33
CA ALA A 172 -18.86 -5.75 -4.81
C ALA A 172 -19.80 -5.05 -3.82
N ASP A 173 -19.51 -5.15 -2.52
CA ASP A 173 -20.37 -4.68 -1.44
C ASP A 173 -19.62 -3.72 -0.52
N GLU A 174 -20.37 -2.92 0.21
CA GLU A 174 -19.86 -2.08 1.29
C GLU A 174 -19.76 -2.87 2.61
N GLY A 175 -18.81 -2.48 3.46
CA GLY A 175 -18.81 -2.80 4.87
C GLY A 175 -17.41 -2.93 5.46
N ASP A 176 -17.33 -3.65 6.56
CA ASP A 176 -16.09 -3.81 7.31
C ASP A 176 -15.33 -5.04 6.83
N TYR A 177 -14.04 -4.84 6.56
CA TYR A 177 -13.12 -5.85 6.07
C TYR A 177 -11.88 -5.88 6.93
N ASP A 178 -11.34 -7.07 7.17
CA ASP A 178 -10.05 -7.22 7.83
C ASP A 178 -8.98 -7.42 6.75
N LEU A 179 -8.07 -6.45 6.61
CA LEU A 179 -6.86 -6.60 5.81
C LEU A 179 -5.81 -7.33 6.64
N TRP A 180 -5.39 -8.49 6.18
CA TRP A 180 -4.43 -9.36 6.85
C TRP A 180 -3.09 -9.40 6.14
N PHE A 181 -2.04 -9.50 6.95
CA PHE A 181 -0.73 -10.01 6.55
C PHE A 181 -0.37 -11.21 7.44
N GLU A 182 0.18 -12.26 6.86
CA GLU A 182 0.60 -13.47 7.58
C GLU A 182 1.94 -13.97 7.06
N ALA A 183 2.81 -14.40 7.98
CA ALA A 183 4.03 -15.11 7.63
C ALA A 183 3.71 -16.55 7.23
N PHE A 184 4.42 -17.07 6.22
CA PHE A 184 4.33 -18.47 5.83
C PHE A 184 5.70 -19.05 5.45
N GLY A 185 5.76 -20.38 5.33
CA GLY A 185 6.96 -21.09 4.92
C GLY A 185 7.66 -21.76 6.11
N ILE A 186 8.99 -21.69 6.15
CA ILE A 186 9.80 -22.35 7.18
C ILE A 186 9.90 -21.46 8.41
N GLU A 187 9.37 -21.98 9.51
CA GLU A 187 9.48 -21.42 10.84
C GLU A 187 10.94 -21.42 11.33
N ASN A 188 11.60 -20.27 11.29
CA ASN A 188 13.00 -20.16 11.74
C ASN A 188 13.30 -18.87 12.52
N THR A 189 12.25 -18.09 12.83
CA THR A 189 12.32 -16.83 13.58
C THR A 189 12.99 -15.69 12.82
N LEU A 190 13.14 -15.86 11.49
CA LEU A 190 13.78 -14.91 10.58
C LEU A 190 12.93 -14.81 9.30
N GLY A 191 11.92 -13.95 9.35
CA GLY A 191 10.90 -13.72 8.31
C GLY A 191 11.19 -12.57 7.37
N GLY A 192 10.33 -12.45 6.36
CA GLY A 192 10.27 -11.28 5.51
C GLY A 192 9.80 -10.05 6.31
N TYR A 193 10.29 -8.88 5.91
CA TYR A 193 9.89 -7.60 6.48
C TYR A 193 8.81 -6.94 5.64
N ILE A 194 7.93 -6.20 6.31
CA ILE A 194 6.86 -5.39 5.73
C ILE A 194 7.04 -3.95 6.20
N ASP A 195 6.91 -3.00 5.28
CA ASP A 195 6.92 -1.57 5.55
C ASP A 195 5.97 -0.85 4.57
N SER A 196 5.54 0.37 4.90
CA SER A 196 4.94 1.33 3.96
C SER A 196 3.71 0.79 3.23
N VAL A 197 2.83 0.12 3.96
CA VAL A 197 1.57 -0.41 3.47
C VAL A 197 0.63 0.74 3.11
N LYS A 198 0.09 0.71 1.90
CA LYS A 198 -0.86 1.70 1.40
C LYS A 198 -2.06 1.00 0.82
N LEU A 199 -3.26 1.44 1.20
CA LEU A 199 -4.50 1.05 0.56
C LEU A 199 -5.17 2.31 0.02
N GLU A 200 -5.41 2.38 -1.27
CA GLU A 200 -5.98 3.55 -1.92
C GLU A 200 -7.17 3.14 -2.77
N ALA A 201 -8.19 4.01 -2.84
CA ALA A 201 -9.22 3.87 -3.85
C ALA A 201 -8.55 4.07 -5.22
N ALA A 202 -8.66 3.07 -6.11
CA ALA A 202 -8.06 3.16 -7.43
C ALA A 202 -8.74 4.31 -8.21
N PRO A 203 -7.96 5.15 -8.94
CA PRO A 203 -8.54 6.23 -9.71
C PRO A 203 -9.61 5.69 -10.68
N VAL A 204 -10.86 6.09 -10.49
CA VAL A 204 -11.90 5.79 -11.46
C VAL A 204 -11.58 6.59 -12.71
N PRO A 205 -11.45 5.98 -13.91
CA PRO A 205 -11.23 6.71 -15.13
C PRO A 205 -12.27 7.83 -15.25
N LEU A 206 -11.82 9.08 -15.45
CA LEU A 206 -12.74 10.20 -15.63
C LEU A 206 -13.78 9.80 -16.69
N PRO A 207 -15.08 9.96 -16.42
CA PRO A 207 -16.09 9.69 -17.41
C PRO A 207 -15.72 10.38 -18.72
N SER A 208 -15.72 9.64 -19.83
CA SER A 208 -15.43 10.18 -21.17
C SER A 208 -16.36 11.34 -21.55
N THR A 209 -17.47 11.51 -20.82
CA THR A 209 -18.37 12.65 -20.87
C THR A 209 -17.72 13.97 -20.46
N LEU A 210 -16.78 13.99 -19.52
CA LEU A 210 -16.02 15.20 -19.17
C LEU A 210 -15.08 15.61 -20.30
N LEU A 211 -14.47 14.63 -20.98
CA LEU A 211 -13.69 14.86 -22.20
C LEU A 211 -14.56 15.38 -23.34
N LEU A 212 -15.74 14.77 -23.56
CA LEU A 212 -16.70 15.21 -24.57
C LEU A 212 -17.25 16.61 -24.27
N PHE A 213 -17.51 16.90 -23.00
CA PHE A 213 -17.95 18.22 -22.56
C PHE A 213 -16.86 19.28 -22.77
N GLY A 214 -15.62 18.98 -22.37
CA GLY A 214 -14.49 19.88 -22.56
C GLY A 214 -14.20 20.16 -24.05
N THR A 215 -14.18 19.11 -24.87
CA THR A 215 -13.97 19.26 -26.33
C THR A 215 -15.15 19.94 -27.02
N GLY A 216 -16.38 19.66 -26.60
CA GLY A 216 -17.59 20.36 -27.08
C GLY A 216 -17.57 21.86 -26.78
N MET A 217 -17.16 22.25 -25.57
CA MET A 217 -16.99 23.65 -25.16
C MET A 217 -15.93 24.37 -26.01
N VAL A 218 -14.77 23.74 -26.24
CA VAL A 218 -13.72 24.27 -27.12
C VAL A 218 -14.26 24.44 -28.56
N GLY A 219 -14.98 23.45 -29.08
CA GLY A 219 -15.61 23.53 -30.39
C GLY A 219 -16.57 24.72 -30.52
N ILE A 220 -17.38 24.99 -29.50
CA ILE A 220 -18.30 26.15 -29.46
C ILE A 220 -17.50 27.47 -29.44
N ILE A 221 -16.48 27.59 -28.61
CA ILE A 221 -15.65 28.81 -28.52
C ILE A 221 -14.96 29.10 -29.86
N CYS A 222 -14.31 28.09 -30.45
CA CYS A 222 -13.67 28.23 -31.77
C CYS A 222 -14.68 28.59 -32.87
N SER A 223 -15.90 28.05 -32.83
CA SER A 223 -16.95 28.39 -33.80
C SER A 223 -17.39 29.86 -33.72
N ARG A 224 -17.36 30.46 -32.52
CA ARG A 224 -17.73 31.86 -32.28
C ARG A 224 -16.63 32.83 -32.69
N LEU A 225 -15.37 32.45 -32.51
CA LEU A 225 -14.23 33.27 -32.95
C LEU A 225 -14.18 33.38 -34.48
N ARG A 226 -14.46 32.30 -35.21
CA ARG A 226 -14.50 32.29 -36.68
C ARG A 226 -15.56 33.22 -37.29
N LYS A 227 -16.64 33.53 -36.57
CA LYS A 227 -17.71 34.42 -37.04
C LYS A 227 -17.43 35.91 -36.86
N ARG A 228 -16.35 36.28 -36.16
CA ARG A 228 -16.00 37.70 -35.92
C ARG A 228 -15.05 38.27 -36.97
N ASP A 229 -14.53 37.43 -37.87
CA ASP A 229 -13.58 37.78 -38.93
C ASP A 229 -14.20 37.74 -40.36
N LEU A 230 -15.53 37.76 -40.47
CA LEU A 230 -16.31 37.90 -41.71
C LEU A 230 -17.19 39.16 -41.62
#